data_AF-A0A416NUI3-F1
#
_entry.id   AF-A0A416NUI3-F1
#
_cell.length_a   1.000
_cell.length_b   1.000
_cell.length_c   1.000
_cell.angle_alpha   90.00
_cell.angle_beta   90.00
_cell.angle_gamma   90.00
#
_symmetry.space_group_name_H-M   'P 1'
#
loop_
_entity.id
_entity.type
_entity.pdbx_description
1 polymer ?
#
loop_
_entity_poly.entity_id
_entity_poly.type
_entity_poly.pdbx_seq_one_letter_code
_entity_poly.pdbx_strand_id
1 'polypeptide(L)'
;MKNMEKEVYSYNSEYLTCNARPILPIMGEFHFSRYPEEEWKTALKKMQQGGVDIVATYVFWIHHEEAEGEWDFSGRRNLKAFLSCCQETGMKVWLRIGPWAHGECRNGGFPDWLVEKEKRGKLSLRTDDPQYLKYVDLFFTKIAEQADGYMHKDDGPVIGIQIENEYGHAGGPSDREEGMAHMRTLRAMAEKKGLTTPYFSATGWGGAYVPENFLPVLGGYVDAPWANHTHELAASENFLFQPFHDDANIASDFAEGQSGFTFDTSKFPYLTAELGGGLQVTAHRRTYPYPEDI
;
A
#
# COMPACT_ATOMS: atom_id res chain seq x y z
N MET A 1 -27.92 10.57 22.78
CA MET A 1 -26.98 10.06 21.74
C MET A 1 -26.93 8.56 21.90
N LYS A 2 -27.24 7.77 20.86
CA LYS A 2 -27.02 6.32 20.92
C LYS A 2 -25.51 6.11 21.12
N ASN A 3 -25.10 5.39 22.16
CA ASN A 3 -23.79 4.77 22.20
C ASN A 3 -23.72 3.88 20.95
N MET A 4 -23.07 4.34 19.89
CA MET A 4 -22.71 3.45 18.80
C MET A 4 -21.56 2.62 19.35
N GLU A 5 -21.81 1.34 19.55
CA GLU A 5 -20.75 0.40 19.88
C GLU A 5 -19.64 0.51 18.82
N LYS A 6 -18.40 0.45 19.28
CA LYS A 6 -17.21 0.53 18.44
C LYS A 6 -17.29 -0.54 17.34
N GLU A 7 -17.05 -0.14 16.09
CA GLU A 7 -17.11 -1.06 14.96
C GLU A 7 -16.08 -2.20 15.15
N VAL A 8 -16.51 -3.44 14.91
CA VAL A 8 -15.67 -4.62 14.95
C VAL A 8 -15.46 -5.12 13.53
N TYR A 9 -14.22 -5.04 13.07
CA TYR A 9 -13.80 -5.43 11.73
C TYR A 9 -13.14 -6.82 11.75
N SER A 10 -13.44 -7.66 10.76
CA SER A 10 -12.89 -9.01 10.59
C SER A 10 -13.10 -9.50 9.16
N TYR A 11 -12.73 -10.72 8.81
CA TYR A 11 -12.93 -11.28 7.47
C TYR A 11 -13.13 -12.79 7.52
N ASN A 12 -13.65 -13.34 6.43
CA ASN A 12 -13.64 -14.77 6.14
C ASN A 12 -13.09 -14.99 4.72
N SER A 13 -13.20 -16.20 4.18
CA SER A 13 -12.73 -16.55 2.84
C SER A 13 -13.51 -15.90 1.68
N GLU A 14 -14.57 -15.15 1.96
CA GLU A 14 -15.47 -14.61 0.93
C GLU A 14 -15.56 -13.08 0.95
N TYR A 15 -15.56 -12.46 2.14
CA TYR A 15 -15.70 -11.02 2.29
C TYR A 15 -15.07 -10.48 3.58
N LEU A 16 -14.90 -9.15 3.61
CA LEU A 16 -14.65 -8.41 4.84
C LEU A 16 -15.95 -8.27 5.64
N THR A 17 -15.85 -8.02 6.95
CA THR A 17 -17.00 -7.85 7.84
C THR A 17 -16.87 -6.62 8.71
N CYS A 18 -18.01 -5.98 9.00
CA CYS A 18 -18.15 -4.95 10.03
C CYS A 18 -19.35 -5.28 10.90
N ASN A 19 -19.13 -5.43 12.22
CA ASN A 19 -20.14 -5.86 13.20
C ASN A 19 -20.84 -7.16 12.76
N ALA A 20 -20.04 -8.16 12.37
CA ALA A 20 -20.49 -9.47 11.87
C ALA A 20 -21.39 -9.44 10.61
N ARG A 21 -21.45 -8.30 9.90
CA ARG A 21 -22.15 -8.18 8.62
C ARG A 21 -21.15 -8.08 7.47
N PRO A 22 -21.42 -8.71 6.31
CA PRO A 22 -20.56 -8.61 5.15
C PRO A 22 -20.45 -7.16 4.66
N ILE A 23 -19.25 -6.75 4.28
CA ILE A 23 -18.96 -5.49 3.59
C ILE A 23 -18.08 -5.78 2.37
N LEU A 24 -18.32 -5.04 1.29
CA LEU A 24 -17.55 -5.08 0.04
C LEU A 24 -17.12 -3.65 -0.29
N PRO A 25 -16.18 -3.07 0.47
CA PRO A 25 -15.85 -1.66 0.34
C PRO A 25 -15.08 -1.39 -0.95
N ILE A 26 -15.33 -0.25 -1.57
CA ILE A 26 -14.49 0.27 -2.65
C ILE A 26 -13.36 1.09 -2.04
N MET A 27 -12.13 0.71 -2.38
CA MET A 27 -10.92 1.41 -1.99
C MET A 27 -10.40 2.25 -3.16
N GLY A 28 -10.02 3.50 -2.89
CA GLY A 28 -9.45 4.41 -3.89
C GLY A 28 -8.15 5.04 -3.40
N GLU A 29 -7.11 5.03 -4.23
CA GLU A 29 -5.79 5.57 -3.89
C GLU A 29 -5.77 7.11 -3.99
N PHE A 30 -5.19 7.77 -3.00
CA PHE A 30 -5.00 9.23 -2.95
C PHE A 30 -3.67 9.56 -2.27
N HIS A 31 -2.68 10.06 -3.01
CA HIS A 31 -1.38 10.43 -2.43
C HIS A 31 -1.42 11.86 -1.86
N PHE A 32 -1.72 12.02 -0.57
CA PHE A 32 -1.90 13.34 0.05
C PHE A 32 -0.68 14.27 -0.15
N SER A 33 0.54 13.72 -0.08
CA SER A 33 1.78 14.46 -0.27
C SER A 33 2.05 14.94 -1.71
N ARG A 34 1.26 14.47 -2.69
CA ARG A 34 1.30 14.91 -4.09
C ARG A 34 0.14 15.84 -4.46
N TYR A 35 -0.80 16.09 -3.55
CA TYR A 35 -1.99 16.89 -3.81
C TYR A 35 -2.01 18.16 -2.92
N PRO A 36 -2.53 19.31 -3.39
CA PRO A 36 -2.64 20.52 -2.57
C PRO A 36 -3.47 20.27 -1.29
N GLU A 37 -2.96 20.73 -0.16
CA GLU A 37 -3.56 20.49 1.17
C GLU A 37 -4.98 21.07 1.27
N GLU A 38 -5.16 22.27 0.75
CA GLU A 38 -6.42 23.01 0.76
C GLU A 38 -7.54 22.33 -0.04
N GLU A 39 -7.18 21.39 -0.93
CA GLU A 39 -8.13 20.69 -1.77
C GLU A 39 -8.47 19.27 -1.27
N TRP A 40 -7.76 18.72 -0.28
CA TRP A 40 -7.98 17.36 0.23
C TRP A 40 -9.44 17.10 0.58
N LYS A 41 -10.07 17.99 1.34
CA LYS A 41 -11.47 17.83 1.78
C LYS A 41 -12.44 17.73 0.61
N THR A 42 -12.22 18.52 -0.44
CA THR A 42 -13.06 18.52 -1.63
C THR A 42 -12.83 17.25 -2.44
N ALA A 43 -11.58 16.82 -2.60
CA ALA A 43 -11.25 15.59 -3.32
C ALA A 43 -11.81 14.34 -2.61
N LEU A 44 -11.64 14.22 -1.29
CA LEU A 44 -12.19 13.12 -0.49
C LEU A 44 -13.71 13.04 -0.59
N LYS A 45 -14.41 14.18 -0.56
CA LYS A 45 -15.86 14.21 -0.77
C LYS A 45 -16.27 13.76 -2.18
N LYS A 46 -15.51 14.13 -3.20
CA LYS A 46 -15.76 13.65 -4.58
C LYS A 46 -15.56 12.14 -4.67
N MET A 47 -14.52 11.60 -4.04
CA MET A 47 -14.30 10.15 -3.95
C MET A 47 -15.49 9.44 -3.29
N GLN A 48 -15.96 9.94 -2.12
CA GLN A 48 -17.15 9.39 -1.45
C GLN A 48 -18.41 9.46 -2.33
N GLN A 49 -18.63 10.58 -3.02
CA GLN A 49 -19.77 10.72 -3.95
C GLN A 49 -19.65 9.81 -5.17
N GLY A 50 -18.43 9.43 -5.55
CA GLY A 50 -18.14 8.42 -6.58
C GLY A 50 -18.26 6.97 -6.09
N GLY A 51 -18.62 6.74 -4.83
CA GLY A 51 -18.81 5.41 -4.25
C GLY A 51 -17.55 4.82 -3.62
N VAL A 52 -16.49 5.60 -3.38
CA VAL A 52 -15.31 5.15 -2.64
C VAL A 52 -15.60 5.20 -1.14
N ASP A 53 -15.45 4.06 -0.47
CA ASP A 53 -15.69 3.91 0.97
C ASP A 53 -14.41 4.13 1.80
N ILE A 54 -13.26 3.78 1.22
CA ILE A 54 -11.95 3.78 1.89
C ILE A 54 -10.93 4.50 1.01
N VAL A 55 -10.20 5.46 1.57
CA VAL A 55 -9.04 6.05 0.91
C VAL A 55 -7.78 5.24 1.26
N ALA A 56 -7.07 4.75 0.25
CA ALA A 56 -5.71 4.22 0.40
C ALA A 56 -4.70 5.35 0.21
N THR A 57 -3.63 5.36 1.00
CA THR A 57 -2.59 6.37 0.82
C THR A 57 -1.20 5.88 1.21
N TYR A 58 -0.22 6.12 0.34
CA TYR A 58 1.20 5.98 0.67
C TYR A 58 1.73 7.11 1.56
N VAL A 59 2.55 6.72 2.54
CA VAL A 59 3.48 7.61 3.24
C VAL A 59 4.86 7.44 2.61
N PHE A 60 5.21 8.28 1.64
CA PHE A 60 6.50 8.21 0.97
C PHE A 60 7.63 8.73 1.88
N TRP A 61 8.54 7.87 2.31
CA TRP A 61 9.63 8.25 3.22
C TRP A 61 10.46 9.45 2.70
N ILE A 62 10.80 9.46 1.41
CA ILE A 62 11.54 10.54 0.75
C ILE A 62 10.84 11.90 0.82
N HIS A 63 9.51 11.94 0.95
CA HIS A 63 8.80 13.21 1.12
C HIS A 63 8.89 13.74 2.55
N HIS A 64 9.18 12.89 3.53
CA HIS A 64 9.16 13.22 4.95
C HIS A 64 10.55 13.32 5.57
N GLU A 65 11.59 12.76 4.94
CA GLU A 65 12.98 12.81 5.41
C GLU A 65 13.95 12.94 4.23
N GLU A 66 13.88 14.07 3.53
CA GLU A 66 14.69 14.33 2.33
C GLU A 66 16.21 14.32 2.64
N ALA A 67 16.58 14.87 3.80
CA ALA A 67 17.92 14.78 4.39
C ALA A 67 17.90 13.95 5.68
N GLU A 68 18.95 13.16 5.94
CA GLU A 68 19.03 12.23 7.09
C GLU A 68 18.86 13.00 8.41
N GLY A 69 17.80 12.67 9.17
CA GLY A 69 17.46 13.30 10.45
C GLY A 69 16.60 14.57 10.35
N GLU A 70 16.31 15.07 9.14
CA GLU A 70 15.51 16.27 8.91
C GLU A 70 14.07 15.90 8.50
N TRP A 71 13.19 15.83 9.49
CA TRP A 71 11.81 15.39 9.30
C TRP A 71 10.85 16.54 8.96
N ASP A 72 10.06 16.40 7.89
CA ASP A 72 9.06 17.37 7.47
C ASP A 72 7.66 16.75 7.31
N PHE A 73 6.76 17.12 8.22
CA PHE A 73 5.33 16.81 8.20
C PHE A 73 4.49 18.10 8.15
N SER A 74 4.97 19.12 7.44
CA SER A 74 4.26 20.39 7.25
C SER A 74 3.60 20.50 5.87
N GLY A 75 2.63 21.41 5.74
CA GLY A 75 1.90 21.63 4.50
C GLY A 75 1.27 20.33 3.96
N ARG A 76 1.38 20.11 2.64
CA ARG A 76 0.92 18.87 2.00
C ARG A 76 1.60 17.58 2.51
N ARG A 77 2.70 17.66 3.27
CA ARG A 77 3.37 16.50 3.88
C ARG A 77 2.79 16.16 5.26
N ASN A 78 1.80 16.91 5.75
CA ASN A 78 1.22 16.72 7.06
C ASN A 78 0.23 15.55 7.11
N LEU A 79 0.73 14.36 7.48
CA LEU A 79 -0.09 13.17 7.64
C LEU A 79 -1.18 13.35 8.71
N LYS A 80 -0.87 14.01 9.84
CA LYS A 80 -1.85 14.25 10.91
C LYS A 80 -3.04 15.08 10.42
N ALA A 81 -2.78 16.15 9.67
CA ALA A 81 -3.82 16.98 9.08
C ALA A 81 -4.65 16.22 8.04
N PHE A 82 -4.02 15.37 7.23
CA PHE A 82 -4.72 14.52 6.27
C PHE A 82 -5.65 13.51 6.97
N LEU A 83 -5.19 12.84 8.02
CA LEU A 83 -6.00 11.90 8.81
C LEU A 83 -7.17 12.62 9.51
N SER A 84 -6.94 13.82 10.04
CA SER A 84 -8.00 14.70 10.56
C SER A 84 -9.05 15.00 9.48
N CYS A 85 -8.61 15.32 8.26
CA CYS A 85 -9.49 15.60 7.14
C CYS A 85 -10.33 14.36 6.75
N CYS A 86 -9.74 13.17 6.75
CA CYS A 86 -10.44 11.91 6.52
C CYS A 86 -11.50 11.68 7.60
N GLN A 87 -11.18 11.90 8.88
CA GLN A 87 -12.13 11.76 9.98
C GLN A 87 -13.30 12.77 9.87
N GLU A 88 -13.03 14.03 9.56
CA GLU A 88 -14.06 15.05 9.35
C GLU A 88 -15.00 14.74 8.18
N THR A 89 -14.48 14.10 7.13
CA THR A 89 -15.28 13.69 5.96
C THR A 89 -15.97 12.34 6.17
N GLY A 90 -15.62 11.61 7.24
CA GLY A 90 -16.09 10.25 7.48
C GLY A 90 -15.45 9.22 6.53
N MET A 91 -14.38 9.57 5.82
CA MET A 91 -13.64 8.66 4.96
C MET A 91 -12.76 7.74 5.81
N LYS A 92 -12.92 6.42 5.65
CA LYS A 92 -12.04 5.43 6.28
C LYS A 92 -10.70 5.40 5.55
N VAL A 93 -9.63 5.05 6.26
CA VAL A 93 -8.25 5.09 5.74
C VAL A 93 -7.62 3.69 5.76
N TRP A 94 -6.99 3.35 4.64
CA TRP A 94 -6.04 2.26 4.52
C TRP A 94 -4.63 2.84 4.34
N LEU A 95 -3.83 2.82 5.39
CA LEU A 95 -2.54 3.51 5.42
C LEU A 95 -1.42 2.60 4.90
N ARG A 96 -0.76 2.95 3.80
CA ARG A 96 0.34 2.19 3.21
C ARG A 96 1.66 2.80 3.70
N ILE A 97 2.25 2.20 4.74
CA ILE A 97 3.34 2.81 5.52
C ILE A 97 4.75 2.45 5.01
N GLY A 98 4.87 1.65 3.96
CA GLY A 98 6.15 1.20 3.42
C GLY A 98 6.84 0.15 4.31
N PRO A 99 8.18 0.14 4.42
CA PRO A 99 9.05 1.30 4.19
C PRO A 99 9.32 1.63 2.72
N TRP A 100 9.27 0.63 1.83
CA TRP A 100 9.28 0.83 0.39
C TRP A 100 7.84 0.91 -0.13
N ALA A 101 7.56 1.87 -1.02
CA ALA A 101 6.22 2.19 -1.48
C ALA A 101 6.02 2.01 -2.99
N HIS A 102 7.10 1.98 -3.78
CA HIS A 102 7.02 2.17 -5.23
C HIS A 102 6.31 3.49 -5.59
N GLY A 103 5.04 3.41 -6.03
CA GLY A 103 4.13 4.52 -6.33
C GLY A 103 4.72 5.52 -7.32
N GLU A 104 5.58 5.03 -8.23
CA GLU A 104 6.33 5.85 -9.19
C GLU A 104 7.10 6.98 -8.50
N CYS A 105 7.44 6.78 -7.23
CA CYS A 105 8.23 7.68 -6.44
C CYS A 105 9.70 7.36 -6.69
N ARG A 106 10.55 8.38 -6.73
CA ARG A 106 11.99 8.18 -6.85
C ARG A 106 12.47 7.22 -5.76
N ASN A 107 13.31 6.25 -6.15
CA ASN A 107 13.79 5.16 -5.30
C ASN A 107 12.68 4.32 -4.64
N GLY A 108 11.49 4.27 -5.25
CA GLY A 108 10.28 3.66 -4.69
C GLY A 108 9.91 4.21 -3.30
N GLY A 109 10.22 5.48 -3.05
CA GLY A 109 9.92 6.16 -1.80
C GLY A 109 11.08 6.24 -0.81
N PHE A 110 12.22 5.56 -1.03
CA PHE A 110 13.37 5.71 -0.13
C PHE A 110 14.12 7.04 -0.32
N PRO A 111 14.54 7.71 0.76
CA PRO A 111 15.41 8.87 0.66
C PRO A 111 16.75 8.57 -0.02
N ASP A 112 17.32 9.55 -0.74
CA ASP A 112 18.58 9.38 -1.45
C ASP A 112 19.74 8.99 -0.53
N TRP A 113 19.78 9.57 0.67
CA TRP A 113 20.83 9.30 1.64
C TRP A 113 20.82 7.83 2.10
N LEU A 114 19.64 7.18 2.10
CA LEU A 114 19.49 5.79 2.49
C LEU A 114 19.95 4.86 1.37
N VAL A 115 19.55 5.16 0.12
CA VAL A 115 20.01 4.45 -1.08
C VAL A 115 21.53 4.57 -1.24
N GLU A 116 22.11 5.74 -0.96
CA GLU A 116 23.56 5.94 -1.02
C GLU A 116 24.31 5.12 0.04
N LYS A 117 23.70 4.84 1.21
CA LYS A 117 24.29 3.95 2.21
C LYS A 117 24.31 2.51 1.71
N GLU A 118 23.25 2.04 1.06
CA GLU A 118 23.23 0.71 0.43
C GLU A 118 24.29 0.59 -0.66
N LYS A 119 24.37 1.57 -1.58
CA LYS A 119 25.39 1.59 -2.65
C LYS A 119 26.83 1.53 -2.12
N ARG A 120 27.07 2.07 -0.91
CA ARG A 120 28.37 2.00 -0.22
C ARG A 120 28.56 0.73 0.62
N GLY A 121 27.63 -0.22 0.55
CA GLY A 121 27.66 -1.48 1.28
C GLY A 121 27.51 -1.31 2.79
N LYS A 122 26.83 -0.25 3.27
CA LYS A 122 26.67 0.02 4.71
C LYS A 122 25.45 -0.65 5.33
N LEU A 123 24.48 -1.02 4.51
CA LEU A 123 23.25 -1.71 4.87
C LEU A 123 22.69 -2.41 3.63
N SER A 124 21.73 -3.32 3.82
CA SER A 124 20.91 -3.90 2.75
C SER A 124 19.46 -3.47 2.91
N LEU A 125 18.89 -2.78 1.91
CA LEU A 125 17.49 -2.35 1.97
C LEU A 125 16.54 -3.55 1.91
N ARG A 126 15.36 -3.40 2.51
CA ARG A 126 14.26 -4.38 2.45
C ARG A 126 14.68 -5.78 2.93
N THR A 127 15.52 -5.82 3.95
CA THR A 127 15.99 -7.03 4.66
C THR A 127 15.99 -6.76 6.16
N ASP A 128 16.27 -7.77 6.99
CA ASP A 128 16.47 -7.58 8.44
C ASP A 128 17.88 -7.08 8.81
N ASP A 129 18.58 -6.40 7.89
CA ASP A 129 19.83 -5.69 8.20
C ASP A 129 19.62 -4.72 9.39
N PRO A 130 20.41 -4.85 10.49
CA PRO A 130 20.18 -4.06 11.69
C PRO A 130 20.30 -2.54 11.49
N GLN A 131 21.15 -2.08 10.56
CA GLN A 131 21.26 -0.65 10.24
C GLN A 131 20.02 -0.19 9.49
N TYR A 132 19.54 -0.97 8.51
CA TYR A 132 18.30 -0.65 7.81
C TYR A 132 17.11 -0.61 8.78
N LEU A 133 16.91 -1.64 9.60
CA LEU A 133 15.82 -1.68 10.57
C LEU A 133 15.87 -0.56 11.60
N LYS A 134 17.07 -0.06 11.95
CA LYS A 134 17.20 1.13 12.80
C LYS A 134 16.57 2.37 12.15
N TYR A 135 16.76 2.57 10.84
CA TYR A 135 16.15 3.68 10.12
C TYR A 135 14.65 3.47 9.92
N VAL A 136 14.21 2.24 9.66
CA VAL A 136 12.79 1.90 9.61
C VAL A 136 12.10 2.16 10.95
N ASP A 137 12.72 1.82 12.07
CA ASP A 137 12.17 2.10 13.41
C ASP A 137 11.92 3.60 13.62
N LEU A 138 12.86 4.46 13.18
CA LEU A 138 12.70 5.91 13.23
C LEU A 138 11.54 6.36 12.34
N PHE A 139 11.47 5.86 11.11
CA PHE A 139 10.39 6.21 10.18
C PHE A 139 9.01 5.82 10.73
N PHE A 140 8.86 4.57 11.20
CA PHE A 140 7.60 4.11 11.81
C PHE A 140 7.27 4.85 13.10
N THR A 141 8.28 5.29 13.87
CA THR A 141 8.05 6.20 15.03
C THR A 141 7.42 7.51 14.58
N LYS A 142 7.92 8.11 13.49
CA LYS A 142 7.36 9.36 12.95
C LYS A 142 5.96 9.19 12.40
N ILE A 143 5.68 8.09 11.70
CA ILE A 143 4.32 7.77 11.27
C ILE A 143 3.39 7.63 12.48
N ALA A 144 3.82 6.90 13.51
CA ALA A 144 3.04 6.72 14.74
C ALA A 144 2.74 8.05 15.46
N GLU A 145 3.73 8.95 15.57
CA GLU A 145 3.55 10.29 16.14
C GLU A 145 2.47 11.10 15.37
N GLN A 146 2.43 10.97 14.04
CA GLN A 146 1.43 11.67 13.22
C GLN A 146 0.05 11.02 13.26
N ALA A 147 0.00 9.69 13.39
CA ALA A 147 -1.23 8.91 13.37
C ALA A 147 -1.83 8.66 14.77
N ASP A 148 -1.20 9.19 15.82
CA ASP A 148 -1.68 9.15 17.20
C ASP A 148 -3.10 9.74 17.33
N GLY A 149 -4.01 8.94 17.88
CA GLY A 149 -5.44 9.27 17.99
C GLY A 149 -6.27 9.02 16.72
N TYR A 150 -5.66 8.57 15.62
CA TYR A 150 -6.37 8.30 14.35
C TYR A 150 -6.47 6.81 14.01
N MET A 151 -5.90 5.92 14.83
CA MET A 151 -6.08 4.47 14.68
C MET A 151 -7.50 4.06 15.04
N HIS A 152 -8.00 2.98 14.45
CA HIS A 152 -9.32 2.43 14.78
C HIS A 152 -9.51 2.19 16.28
N LYS A 153 -8.47 1.73 17.00
CA LYS A 153 -8.51 1.53 18.46
C LYS A 153 -8.82 2.82 19.24
N ASP A 154 -8.53 3.97 18.67
CA ASP A 154 -8.73 5.31 19.23
C ASP A 154 -9.98 6.00 18.64
N ASP A 155 -10.87 5.23 17.98
CA ASP A 155 -12.06 5.71 17.26
C ASP A 155 -11.74 6.60 16.06
N GLY A 156 -10.52 6.48 15.53
CA GLY A 156 -10.06 7.16 14.33
C GLY A 156 -10.40 6.45 13.01
N PRO A 157 -10.09 7.09 11.87
CA PRO A 157 -10.48 6.61 10.55
C PRO A 157 -9.61 5.46 10.01
N VAL A 158 -8.43 5.21 10.58
CA VAL A 158 -7.47 4.22 10.04
C VAL A 158 -7.89 2.80 10.44
N ILE A 159 -8.44 2.05 9.49
CA ILE A 159 -8.96 0.68 9.69
C ILE A 159 -8.07 -0.40 9.06
N GLY A 160 -7.13 -0.01 8.20
CA GLY A 160 -6.19 -0.91 7.55
C GLY A 160 -4.79 -0.32 7.47
N ILE A 161 -3.79 -1.18 7.54
CA ILE A 161 -2.39 -0.85 7.26
C ILE A 161 -1.87 -1.82 6.19
N GLN A 162 -1.16 -1.30 5.19
CA GLN A 162 -0.32 -2.12 4.32
C GLN A 162 1.14 -1.94 4.71
N ILE A 163 1.85 -3.06 4.85
CA ILE A 163 3.29 -3.09 5.11
C ILE A 163 3.98 -3.57 3.84
N GLU A 164 5.09 -2.92 3.51
CA GLU A 164 5.82 -3.15 2.27
C GLU A 164 4.94 -2.92 1.02
N ASN A 165 5.55 -3.09 -0.15
CA ASN A 165 4.87 -3.06 -1.42
C ASN A 165 5.53 -4.04 -2.39
N GLU A 166 4.74 -4.94 -2.98
CA GLU A 166 5.24 -5.91 -3.98
C GLU A 166 6.46 -6.73 -3.50
N TYR A 167 6.60 -6.95 -2.19
CA TYR A 167 7.79 -7.58 -1.62
C TYR A 167 7.90 -9.06 -1.97
N GLY A 168 9.05 -9.49 -2.49
CA GLY A 168 9.28 -10.81 -3.07
C GLY A 168 9.00 -10.87 -4.58
N HIS A 169 8.20 -9.94 -5.10
CA HIS A 169 7.89 -9.83 -6.52
C HIS A 169 8.75 -8.75 -7.20
N ALA A 170 8.77 -7.55 -6.63
CA ALA A 170 9.56 -6.41 -7.08
C ALA A 170 10.74 -6.16 -6.13
N GLY A 171 11.57 -7.17 -5.90
CA GLY A 171 12.75 -7.12 -5.01
C GLY A 171 12.53 -7.68 -3.60
N GLY A 172 13.58 -7.64 -2.79
CA GLY A 172 13.69 -8.40 -1.54
C GLY A 172 14.64 -9.60 -1.68
N PRO A 173 14.89 -10.35 -0.60
CA PRO A 173 15.73 -11.54 -0.64
C PRO A 173 15.05 -12.65 -1.45
N SER A 174 15.86 -13.44 -2.16
CA SER A 174 15.39 -14.61 -2.90
C SER A 174 15.01 -15.78 -1.99
N ASP A 175 15.49 -15.77 -0.74
CA ASP A 175 15.05 -16.73 0.28
C ASP A 175 13.67 -16.35 0.82
N ARG A 176 12.70 -17.24 0.63
CA ARG A 176 11.31 -17.02 1.03
C ARG A 176 11.13 -17.01 2.55
N GLU A 177 11.88 -17.80 3.31
CA GLU A 177 11.75 -17.77 4.77
C GLU A 177 12.28 -16.45 5.34
N GLU A 178 13.39 -15.95 4.78
CA GLU A 178 13.94 -14.63 5.10
C GLU A 178 12.95 -13.51 4.79
N GLY A 179 12.35 -13.52 3.58
CA GLY A 179 11.35 -12.51 3.21
C GLY A 179 10.09 -12.57 4.07
N MET A 180 9.58 -13.77 4.36
CA MET A 180 8.45 -13.94 5.28
C MET A 180 8.79 -13.47 6.70
N ALA A 181 10.01 -13.70 7.18
CA ALA A 181 10.49 -13.20 8.46
C ALA A 181 10.54 -11.66 8.47
N HIS A 182 11.07 -11.03 7.42
CA HIS A 182 11.15 -9.58 7.31
C HIS A 182 9.77 -8.91 7.43
N MET A 183 8.75 -9.44 6.73
CA MET A 183 7.38 -8.93 6.82
C MET A 183 6.80 -9.02 8.24
N ARG A 184 7.09 -10.11 8.97
CA ARG A 184 6.70 -10.24 10.39
C ARG A 184 7.47 -9.24 11.27
N THR A 185 8.76 -9.05 11.03
CA THR A 185 9.60 -8.07 11.73
C THR A 185 9.02 -6.67 11.58
N LEU A 186 8.74 -6.23 10.35
CA LEU A 186 8.15 -4.92 10.07
C LEU A 186 6.80 -4.72 10.76
N ARG A 187 5.92 -5.73 10.74
CA ARG A 187 4.66 -5.68 11.48
C ARG A 187 4.85 -5.51 12.97
N ALA A 188 5.69 -6.35 13.59
CA ALA A 188 5.95 -6.27 15.01
C ALA A 188 6.52 -4.90 15.41
N MET A 189 7.37 -4.31 14.57
CA MET A 189 7.87 -2.95 14.76
C MET A 189 6.75 -1.91 14.70
N ALA A 190 5.88 -1.96 13.69
CA ALA A 190 4.74 -1.06 13.56
C ALA A 190 3.79 -1.16 14.77
N GLU A 191 3.40 -2.38 15.15
CA GLU A 191 2.51 -2.65 16.28
C GLU A 191 3.11 -2.14 17.60
N LYS A 192 4.42 -2.32 17.82
CA LYS A 192 5.14 -1.81 19.01
C LYS A 192 5.09 -0.29 19.13
N LYS A 193 4.97 0.43 18.01
CA LYS A 193 4.81 1.91 17.99
C LYS A 193 3.35 2.34 18.09
N GLY A 194 2.42 1.40 18.19
CA GLY A 194 0.99 1.68 18.30
C GLY A 194 0.27 1.80 16.95
N LEU A 195 0.95 1.51 15.83
CA LEU A 195 0.33 1.38 14.51
C LEU A 195 -0.39 0.03 14.42
N THR A 196 -1.57 -0.02 15.02
CA THR A 196 -2.37 -1.24 15.17
C THR A 196 -3.76 -1.03 14.56
N THR A 197 -4.12 -1.86 13.59
CA THR A 197 -5.39 -1.81 12.88
C THR A 197 -6.06 -3.18 12.83
N PRO A 198 -7.39 -3.24 12.60
CA PRO A 198 -8.08 -4.49 12.36
C PRO A 198 -7.54 -5.28 11.16
N TYR A 199 -7.15 -4.57 10.10
CA TYR A 199 -6.60 -5.17 8.90
C TYR A 199 -5.12 -4.82 8.74
N PHE A 200 -4.30 -5.83 8.52
CA PHE A 200 -2.97 -5.70 7.94
C PHE A 200 -3.00 -6.37 6.57
N SER A 201 -2.35 -5.77 5.58
CA SER A 201 -2.32 -6.25 4.21
C SER A 201 -0.92 -6.25 3.64
N ALA A 202 -0.72 -7.10 2.64
CA ALA A 202 0.50 -7.19 1.84
C ALA A 202 0.12 -7.55 0.40
N THR A 203 0.88 -7.04 -0.57
CA THR A 203 0.78 -7.45 -1.97
C THR A 203 0.86 -8.97 -2.09
N GLY A 204 -0.06 -9.56 -2.86
CA GLY A 204 -0.19 -11.01 -3.01
C GLY A 204 0.05 -11.56 -4.43
N TRP A 205 0.40 -10.75 -5.43
CA TRP A 205 0.66 -11.24 -6.79
C TRP A 205 2.14 -11.57 -7.02
N GLY A 206 2.41 -12.34 -8.07
CA GLY A 206 3.75 -12.49 -8.64
C GLY A 206 4.79 -13.14 -7.70
N GLY A 207 4.34 -14.01 -6.79
CA GLY A 207 5.21 -14.65 -5.80
C GLY A 207 5.51 -13.81 -4.56
N ALA A 208 4.83 -12.66 -4.38
CA ALA A 208 5.03 -11.79 -3.23
C ALA A 208 4.83 -12.51 -1.90
N TYR A 209 5.59 -12.11 -0.88
CA TYR A 209 5.63 -12.75 0.43
C TYR A 209 4.51 -12.25 1.33
N VAL A 210 3.50 -13.10 1.56
CA VAL A 210 2.36 -12.82 2.43
C VAL A 210 2.38 -13.76 3.64
N PRO A 211 2.88 -13.32 4.81
CA PRO A 211 2.83 -14.11 6.03
C PRO A 211 1.40 -14.29 6.54
N GLU A 212 1.23 -15.18 7.51
CA GLU A 212 -0.01 -15.29 8.27
C GLU A 212 -0.42 -13.95 8.90
N ASN A 213 -1.74 -13.75 9.06
CA ASN A 213 -2.36 -12.54 9.59
C ASN A 213 -2.24 -11.28 8.72
N PHE A 214 -1.72 -11.40 7.50
CA PHE A 214 -1.88 -10.39 6.46
C PHE A 214 -2.99 -10.80 5.50
N LEU A 215 -3.82 -9.83 5.11
CA LEU A 215 -4.72 -9.94 3.98
C LEU A 215 -3.90 -9.80 2.69
N PRO A 216 -3.87 -10.82 1.82
CA PRO A 216 -3.32 -10.65 0.48
C PRO A 216 -4.20 -9.68 -0.30
N VAL A 217 -3.57 -8.67 -0.89
CA VAL A 217 -4.23 -7.77 -1.83
C VAL A 217 -3.63 -7.96 -3.21
N LEU A 218 -4.49 -8.08 -4.21
CA LEU A 218 -4.14 -8.36 -5.60
C LEU A 218 -4.08 -7.08 -6.42
N GLY A 219 -3.50 -7.20 -7.60
CA GLY A 219 -3.38 -6.11 -8.55
C GLY A 219 -3.80 -6.56 -9.94
N GLY A 220 -4.09 -5.59 -10.80
CA GLY A 220 -4.39 -5.82 -12.20
C GLY A 220 -4.45 -4.50 -12.94
N TYR A 221 -3.76 -4.42 -14.08
CA TYR A 221 -3.71 -3.22 -14.90
C TYR A 221 -4.25 -3.52 -16.30
N VAL A 222 -4.91 -2.53 -16.89
CA VAL A 222 -5.49 -2.62 -18.23
C VAL A 222 -4.45 -2.55 -19.35
N ASP A 223 -3.25 -2.07 -19.04
CA ASP A 223 -2.10 -1.96 -19.93
C ASP A 223 -0.81 -1.99 -19.08
N ALA A 224 0.35 -2.16 -19.71
CA ALA A 224 1.60 -2.56 -19.07
C ALA A 224 2.72 -1.56 -19.42
N PRO A 225 2.92 -0.48 -18.64
CA PRO A 225 3.95 0.52 -18.91
C PRO A 225 5.38 -0.03 -18.82
N TRP A 226 5.57 -1.15 -18.11
CA TRP A 226 6.80 -1.92 -17.99
C TRP A 226 7.04 -2.88 -19.18
N ALA A 227 6.11 -3.00 -20.13
CA ALA A 227 6.32 -3.82 -21.31
C ALA A 227 7.52 -3.30 -22.12
N ASN A 228 8.41 -4.20 -22.53
CA ASN A 228 9.60 -3.88 -23.33
C ASN A 228 9.28 -3.61 -24.83
N HIS A 229 8.01 -3.38 -25.16
CA HIS A 229 7.55 -3.10 -26.52
C HIS A 229 6.38 -2.12 -26.52
N THR A 230 6.16 -1.48 -27.68
CA THR A 230 5.14 -0.43 -27.87
C THR A 230 3.91 -0.87 -28.65
N HIS A 231 3.89 -2.09 -29.20
CA HIS A 231 2.69 -2.62 -29.85
C HIS A 231 1.67 -3.11 -28.81
N GLU A 232 0.45 -3.36 -29.30
CA GLU A 232 -0.70 -3.86 -28.55
C GLU A 232 -0.33 -5.07 -27.68
N LEU A 233 -0.85 -5.12 -26.45
CA LEU A 233 -0.65 -6.27 -25.57
C LEU A 233 -1.56 -7.42 -25.99
N ALA A 234 -1.18 -8.63 -25.59
CA ALA A 234 -2.14 -9.73 -25.59
C ALA A 234 -3.34 -9.39 -24.70
N ALA A 235 -4.48 -10.01 -25.00
CA ALA A 235 -5.66 -9.91 -24.14
C ALA A 235 -5.30 -10.31 -22.71
N SER A 236 -5.61 -9.44 -21.75
CA SER A 236 -5.25 -9.65 -20.35
C SER A 236 -6.24 -10.58 -19.65
N GLU A 237 -5.72 -11.51 -18.86
CA GLU A 237 -6.52 -12.39 -18.01
C GLU A 237 -7.21 -11.62 -16.88
N ASN A 238 -6.79 -10.39 -16.58
CA ASN A 238 -7.44 -9.49 -15.62
C ASN A 238 -8.91 -9.17 -15.97
N PHE A 239 -9.31 -9.38 -17.22
CA PHE A 239 -10.69 -9.17 -17.69
C PHE A 239 -11.55 -10.44 -17.70
N LEU A 240 -10.99 -11.58 -17.29
CA LEU A 240 -11.72 -12.85 -17.21
C LEU A 240 -12.35 -13.00 -15.82
N PHE A 241 -13.57 -13.55 -15.76
CA PHE A 241 -14.17 -13.91 -14.48
C PHE A 241 -13.46 -15.14 -13.91
N GLN A 242 -12.53 -14.91 -12.97
CA GLN A 242 -11.78 -15.95 -12.28
C GLN A 242 -11.85 -15.76 -10.76
N PRO A 243 -11.75 -16.83 -9.96
CA PRO A 243 -11.87 -16.73 -8.51
C PRO A 243 -10.71 -15.97 -7.84
N PHE A 244 -9.50 -16.02 -8.42
CA PHE A 244 -8.31 -15.30 -7.96
C PHE A 244 -7.43 -14.94 -9.16
N HIS A 245 -6.86 -13.72 -9.15
CA HIS A 245 -5.98 -13.20 -10.21
C HIS A 245 -4.55 -13.13 -9.69
N ASP A 246 -3.62 -13.82 -10.35
CA ASP A 246 -2.18 -13.73 -10.11
C ASP A 246 -1.53 -13.00 -11.28
N ASP A 247 -1.53 -11.67 -11.27
CA ASP A 247 -0.88 -10.89 -12.32
C ASP A 247 0.62 -10.75 -12.05
N ALA A 248 1.37 -11.77 -12.46
CA ALA A 248 2.83 -11.77 -12.38
C ALA A 248 3.51 -10.80 -13.37
N ASN A 249 2.76 -10.11 -14.24
CA ASN A 249 3.35 -9.13 -15.17
C ASN A 249 3.54 -7.77 -14.51
N ILE A 250 2.78 -7.42 -13.48
CA ILE A 250 2.95 -6.17 -12.74
C ILE A 250 4.43 -6.02 -12.35
N ALA A 251 5.03 -4.84 -12.47
CA ALA A 251 6.44 -4.61 -12.12
C ALA A 251 7.43 -5.69 -12.63
N SER A 252 7.15 -6.33 -13.77
CA SER A 252 7.96 -7.49 -14.25
C SER A 252 9.37 -7.10 -14.70
N ASP A 253 9.64 -5.80 -14.82
CA ASP A 253 10.99 -5.25 -14.93
C ASP A 253 11.85 -5.46 -13.67
N PHE A 254 11.22 -5.84 -12.54
CA PHE A 254 11.88 -6.18 -11.28
C PHE A 254 11.78 -7.67 -10.88
N ALA A 255 11.04 -8.50 -11.62
CA ALA A 255 10.70 -9.86 -11.17
C ALA A 255 11.67 -10.96 -11.68
N GLU A 256 12.04 -11.90 -10.79
CA GLU A 256 12.79 -13.13 -11.11
C GLU A 256 11.87 -14.37 -11.22
N GLY A 257 10.80 -14.29 -12.03
CA GLY A 257 10.13 -15.46 -12.62
C GLY A 257 9.46 -16.51 -11.72
N GLN A 258 9.19 -16.25 -10.43
CA GLN A 258 8.45 -17.19 -9.57
C GLN A 258 6.94 -16.91 -9.62
N SER A 259 6.21 -17.59 -10.51
CA SER A 259 4.74 -17.53 -10.56
C SER A 259 4.10 -18.41 -9.49
N GLY A 260 3.12 -17.89 -8.74
CA GLY A 260 2.32 -18.63 -7.77
C GLY A 260 2.18 -17.95 -6.41
N PHE A 261 1.00 -18.07 -5.80
CA PHE A 261 0.72 -17.48 -4.48
C PHE A 261 1.55 -18.09 -3.36
N THR A 262 2.02 -17.23 -2.45
CA THR A 262 2.71 -17.68 -1.22
C THR A 262 1.77 -17.92 -0.04
N PHE A 263 0.47 -17.75 -0.26
CA PHE A 263 -0.61 -17.94 0.70
C PHE A 263 -1.69 -18.88 0.13
N ASP A 264 -2.57 -19.37 1.01
CA ASP A 264 -3.68 -20.25 0.65
C ASP A 264 -4.93 -19.41 0.30
N THR A 265 -5.25 -19.32 -0.99
CA THR A 265 -6.37 -18.51 -1.52
C THR A 265 -7.73 -18.91 -0.95
N SER A 266 -7.90 -20.15 -0.46
CA SER A 266 -9.17 -20.60 0.13
C SER A 266 -9.48 -19.97 1.49
N LYS A 267 -8.51 -19.27 2.10
CA LYS A 267 -8.64 -18.66 3.43
C LYS A 267 -8.96 -17.18 3.42
N PHE A 268 -8.87 -16.53 2.26
CA PHE A 268 -8.94 -15.08 2.15
C PHE A 268 -10.01 -14.65 1.15
N PRO A 269 -10.66 -13.51 1.40
CA PRO A 269 -11.56 -12.95 0.41
C PRO A 269 -10.73 -12.41 -0.77
N TYR A 270 -11.34 -12.36 -1.94
CA TYR A 270 -10.72 -11.68 -3.08
C TYR A 270 -10.68 -10.18 -2.81
N LEU A 271 -9.47 -9.63 -2.64
CA LEU A 271 -9.22 -8.22 -2.39
C LEU A 271 -8.20 -7.69 -3.39
N THR A 272 -8.37 -6.45 -3.80
CA THR A 272 -7.45 -5.77 -4.70
C THR A 272 -6.99 -4.46 -4.08
N ALA A 273 -5.69 -4.17 -4.15
CA ALA A 273 -5.15 -2.87 -3.77
C ALA A 273 -4.89 -1.98 -4.99
N GLU A 274 -4.63 -2.58 -6.15
CA GLU A 274 -4.21 -1.84 -7.35
C GLU A 274 -4.95 -2.32 -8.59
N LEU A 275 -6.10 -1.71 -8.88
CA LEU A 275 -6.79 -1.88 -10.15
C LEU A 275 -6.64 -0.60 -10.97
N GLY A 276 -5.85 -0.68 -12.04
CA GLY A 276 -5.52 0.49 -12.85
C GLY A 276 -6.69 0.97 -13.71
N GLY A 277 -7.44 1.98 -13.26
CA GLY A 277 -8.33 2.78 -14.13
C GLY A 277 -7.59 3.80 -15.01
N GLY A 278 -6.28 3.90 -14.82
CA GLY A 278 -5.33 4.72 -15.58
C GLY A 278 -3.91 4.23 -15.31
N LEU A 279 -2.94 4.72 -16.09
CA LEU A 279 -1.55 4.24 -16.05
C LEU A 279 -0.55 5.39 -16.07
N GLN A 280 0.61 5.16 -15.46
CA GLN A 280 1.72 6.07 -15.59
C GLN A 280 2.12 6.21 -17.06
N VAL A 281 2.16 7.44 -17.54
CA VAL A 281 2.76 7.74 -18.85
C VAL A 281 4.27 7.62 -18.72
N THR A 282 4.87 6.67 -19.42
CA THR A 282 6.33 6.57 -19.52
C THR A 282 6.82 7.19 -20.83
N ALA A 283 8.13 7.45 -20.95
CA ALA A 283 8.70 7.88 -22.21
C ALA A 283 8.61 6.79 -23.30
N HIS A 284 8.53 5.52 -22.89
CA HIS A 284 8.47 4.37 -23.80
C HIS A 284 7.03 4.07 -24.25
N ARG A 285 6.05 4.18 -23.34
CA ARG A 285 4.66 3.78 -23.56
C ARG A 285 3.70 4.80 -22.96
N ARG A 286 2.74 5.26 -23.77
CA ARG A 286 1.66 6.15 -23.36
C ARG A 286 0.33 5.48 -23.66
N THR A 287 -0.47 5.26 -22.61
CA THR A 287 -1.83 4.74 -22.74
C THR A 287 -2.70 5.75 -23.49
N TYR A 288 -3.42 5.28 -24.50
CA TYR A 288 -4.34 6.09 -25.30
C TYR A 288 -5.75 5.51 -25.17
N PRO A 289 -6.50 5.91 -24.11
CA PRO A 289 -7.84 5.39 -23.90
C PRO A 289 -8.79 5.92 -24.98
N TYR A 290 -9.54 5.04 -25.65
CA TYR A 290 -10.66 5.43 -26.49
C TYR A 290 -11.89 5.71 -25.63
N PRO A 291 -12.83 6.58 -26.07
CA PRO A 291 -14.09 6.79 -25.36
C PRO A 291 -14.91 5.51 -25.14
N GLU A 292 -14.66 4.48 -25.93
CA GLU A 292 -15.31 3.16 -25.85
C GLU A 292 -14.70 2.26 -24.75
N ASP A 293 -13.53 2.63 -24.20
CA ASP A 293 -12.83 1.91 -23.14
C ASP A 293 -13.23 2.38 -21.71
N ILE A 294 -14.13 3.38 -21.60
CA ILE A 294 -14.52 4.07 -20.33
C ILE A 294 -15.99 3.80 -19.99
#